data_AF-A0AA41LA44-F1
#
_entry.id   AF-A0AA41LA44-F1
#
_cell.length_a   1.000
_cell.length_b   1.000
_cell.length_c   1.000
_cell.angle_alpha   90.00
_cell.angle_beta   90.00
_cell.angle_gamma   90.00
#
_symmetry.space_group_name_H-M   'P 1'
#
loop_
_entity.id
_entity.type
_entity.pdbx_description
1 polymer ?
#
loop_
_entity_poly.entity_id
_entity_poly.type
_entity_poly.pdbx_seq_one_letter_code
_entity_poly.pdbx_strand_id
1 'polypeptide(L)'
;MTGDGVSIQTSDSIVNHGGLIDGANGRTLLVAGQDIVNQGGAIKGGAVGLQAGGDVLNQSLTVKQEYASVNTSGSYTTLSNQASITAGGALAIKAGRDVTDTGGTIAGASVGMVAGRDVNFNALQTGSAYASQVAGFTEKDSATTYKTGQVASGGDLKLVAGQDIKLSGTQVAIGAAGNGTLLAGRDVTVSAVVNEVNISKQNDPGSKLYDKEIRQNQSVVGASASGDVVTQVGSLLSGGSVSASSGRDTVIRGSTVVADKDIRALLIMAGRRCLPERHGWEYHTFFNGRCHDENCELPFGINGASAGAGHLEHGRGIRPQER
;
A
#
# COMPACT_ATOMS: atom_id res chain seq x y z
N MET A 1 27.32 -7.74 -2.38
CA MET A 1 28.02 -8.34 -1.21
C MET A 1 27.22 -9.53 -0.75
N THR A 2 27.82 -10.70 -0.68
CA THR A 2 27.13 -11.94 -0.30
C THR A 2 28.02 -12.78 0.61
N GLY A 3 27.44 -13.51 1.55
CA GLY A 3 28.16 -14.44 2.42
C GLY A 3 27.23 -15.11 3.43
N ASP A 4 27.76 -16.05 4.23
CA ASP A 4 27.03 -16.70 5.34
C ASP A 4 26.91 -15.76 6.55
N GLY A 5 26.26 -14.63 6.31
CA GLY A 5 26.23 -13.46 7.15
C GLY A 5 26.93 -12.26 6.52
N VAL A 6 26.34 -11.08 6.69
CA VAL A 6 26.89 -9.80 6.25
C VAL A 6 26.73 -8.81 7.40
N SER A 7 27.80 -8.12 7.77
CA SER A 7 27.76 -7.03 8.75
C SER A 7 28.48 -5.82 8.18
N ILE A 8 27.76 -4.71 8.04
CA ILE A 8 28.30 -3.43 7.56
C ILE A 8 27.98 -2.39 8.63
N GLN A 9 29.01 -1.73 9.15
CA GLN A 9 28.88 -0.65 10.11
C GLN A 9 29.69 0.55 9.66
N THR A 10 29.04 1.71 9.60
CA THR A 10 29.66 2.98 9.18
C THR A 10 29.01 4.16 9.90
N SER A 11 29.73 5.28 10.03
CA SER A 11 29.18 6.56 10.48
C SER A 11 28.38 7.27 9.38
N ASP A 12 28.60 6.90 8.12
CA ASP A 12 27.93 7.49 6.96
C ASP A 12 26.69 6.70 6.55
N SER A 13 26.17 6.99 5.36
CA SER A 13 25.06 6.26 4.76
C SER A 13 25.53 4.96 4.10
N ILE A 14 24.67 3.94 4.11
CA ILE A 14 24.83 2.72 3.32
C ILE A 14 23.90 2.84 2.11
N VAL A 15 24.44 2.76 0.90
CA VAL A 15 23.65 2.83 -0.34
C VAL A 15 23.81 1.54 -1.14
N ASN A 16 22.69 0.85 -1.36
CA ASN A 16 22.58 -0.28 -2.26
C ASN A 16 21.84 0.16 -3.54
N HIS A 17 22.60 0.52 -4.58
CA HIS A 17 22.05 0.98 -5.85
C HIS A 17 22.00 -0.16 -6.87
N GLY A 18 20.84 -0.80 -7.01
CA GLY A 18 20.62 -1.94 -7.91
C GLY A 18 21.36 -3.23 -7.52
N GLY A 19 22.11 -3.21 -6.42
CA GLY A 19 22.96 -4.31 -6.00
C GLY A 19 22.25 -5.34 -5.11
N LEU A 20 22.99 -6.39 -4.76
CA LEU A 20 22.58 -7.42 -3.82
C LEU A 20 23.42 -7.36 -2.54
N ILE A 21 22.78 -7.26 -1.39
CA ILE A 21 23.37 -7.45 -0.05
C ILE A 21 22.69 -8.68 0.56
N ASP A 22 23.42 -9.79 0.67
CA ASP A 22 22.83 -11.10 1.00
C ASP A 22 23.63 -11.83 2.07
N GLY A 23 23.00 -12.04 3.23
CA GLY A 23 23.55 -12.85 4.33
C GLY A 23 23.28 -14.34 4.16
N ALA A 24 22.74 -14.76 3.00
CA ALA A 24 22.30 -16.13 2.71
C ALA A 24 21.36 -16.63 3.83
N ASN A 25 21.67 -17.77 4.45
CA ASN A 25 20.93 -18.30 5.60
C ASN A 25 21.35 -17.63 6.93
N GLY A 26 22.44 -16.86 6.92
CA GLY A 26 22.94 -16.10 8.05
C GLY A 26 22.26 -14.73 8.20
N ARG A 27 22.79 -13.90 9.11
CA ARG A 27 22.24 -12.58 9.39
C ARG A 27 22.85 -11.50 8.50
N THR A 28 22.01 -10.63 7.96
CA THR A 28 22.39 -9.38 7.31
C THR A 28 22.16 -8.23 8.29
N LEU A 29 23.22 -7.57 8.74
CA LEU A 29 23.20 -6.45 9.67
C LEU A 29 23.81 -5.21 9.00
N LEU A 30 23.03 -4.14 8.89
CA LEU A 30 23.46 -2.86 8.35
C LEU A 30 23.26 -1.80 9.43
N VAL A 31 24.35 -1.12 9.81
CA VAL A 31 24.33 -0.04 10.78
C VAL A 31 24.96 1.20 10.14
N ALA A 32 24.14 2.22 9.91
CA ALA A 32 24.54 3.50 9.32
C ALA A 32 24.38 4.61 10.37
N GLY A 33 25.35 5.50 10.48
CA GLY A 33 25.23 6.70 11.30
C GLY A 33 24.27 7.74 10.69
N GLN A 34 24.09 7.69 9.36
CA GLN A 34 23.11 8.46 8.62
C GLN A 34 22.02 7.53 8.08
N ASP A 35 21.91 7.35 6.76
CA ASP A 35 20.77 6.68 6.14
C ASP A 35 21.12 5.28 5.60
N ILE A 36 20.14 4.39 5.50
CA ILE A 36 20.24 3.15 4.72
C ILE A 36 19.32 3.30 3.51
N VAL A 37 19.89 3.25 2.32
CA VAL A 37 19.19 3.50 1.05
C VAL A 37 19.29 2.30 0.14
N ASN A 38 18.19 1.59 -0.05
CA ASN A 38 18.06 0.51 -1.02
C ASN A 38 17.31 1.01 -2.26
N GLN A 39 18.03 1.31 -3.34
CA GLN A 39 17.50 1.86 -4.58
C GLN A 39 17.49 0.81 -5.68
N GLY A 40 16.33 0.20 -5.92
CA GLY A 40 16.16 -0.88 -6.90
C GLY A 40 17.00 -2.13 -6.63
N GLY A 41 17.61 -2.23 -5.43
CA GLY A 41 18.45 -3.35 -5.03
C GLY A 41 17.72 -4.36 -4.15
N ALA A 42 18.42 -5.42 -3.76
CA ALA A 42 17.93 -6.43 -2.83
C ALA A 42 18.82 -6.49 -1.59
N ILE A 43 18.21 -6.34 -0.41
CA ILE A 43 18.83 -6.62 0.88
C ILE A 43 18.12 -7.84 1.45
N LYS A 44 18.85 -8.94 1.64
CA LYS A 44 18.27 -10.18 2.14
C LYS A 44 19.16 -10.96 3.08
N GLY A 45 18.58 -11.92 3.80
CA GLY A 45 19.30 -12.86 4.65
C GLY A 45 18.34 -13.77 5.43
N GLY A 46 18.89 -14.71 6.19
CA GLY A 46 18.12 -15.54 7.12
C GLY A 46 17.49 -14.70 8.22
N ALA A 47 18.20 -13.69 8.72
CA ALA A 47 17.62 -12.58 9.47
C ALA A 47 18.17 -11.26 8.93
N VAL A 48 17.38 -10.19 8.99
CA VAL A 48 17.81 -8.86 8.52
C VAL A 48 17.61 -7.84 9.63
N GLY A 49 18.66 -7.08 9.93
CA GLY A 49 18.64 -5.97 10.88
C GLY A 49 19.17 -4.70 10.23
N LEU A 50 18.35 -3.67 10.14
CA LEU A 50 18.72 -2.36 9.61
C LEU A 50 18.63 -1.32 10.72
N GLN A 51 19.72 -0.60 10.98
CA GLN A 51 19.76 0.51 11.92
C GLN A 51 20.37 1.75 11.26
N ALA A 52 19.56 2.78 11.08
CA ALA A 52 19.95 4.07 10.56
C ALA A 52 19.83 5.15 11.65
N GLY A 53 20.82 6.04 11.76
CA GLY A 53 20.71 7.24 12.60
C GLY A 53 19.73 8.27 12.01
N GLY A 54 19.57 8.28 10.69
CA GLY A 54 18.55 9.01 9.94
C GLY A 54 17.43 8.08 9.47
N ASP A 55 17.33 7.90 8.16
CA ASP A 55 16.22 7.22 7.48
C ASP A 55 16.59 5.83 6.95
N VAL A 56 15.57 4.97 6.79
CA VAL A 56 15.67 3.75 5.97
C VAL A 56 14.74 3.90 4.76
N LEU A 57 15.33 3.87 3.57
CA LEU A 57 14.66 4.09 2.30
C LEU A 57 14.70 2.81 1.46
N ASN A 58 13.55 2.26 1.08
CA ASN A 58 13.41 1.18 0.10
C ASN A 58 12.68 1.71 -1.14
N GLN A 59 13.40 1.97 -2.21
CA GLN A 59 12.92 2.77 -3.35
C GLN A 59 13.07 2.01 -4.65
N SER A 60 11.94 1.57 -5.22
CA SER A 60 11.94 1.04 -6.58
C SER A 60 12.26 2.14 -7.59
N LEU A 61 13.05 1.79 -8.61
CA LEU A 61 13.49 2.73 -9.64
C LEU A 61 12.59 2.64 -10.86
N THR A 62 12.34 3.78 -11.49
CA THR A 62 11.66 3.87 -12.78
C THR A 62 12.61 4.37 -13.86
N VAL A 63 12.28 4.06 -15.10
CA VAL A 63 12.93 4.64 -16.29
C VAL A 63 11.86 5.37 -17.07
N LYS A 64 12.16 6.63 -17.42
CA LYS A 64 11.33 7.47 -18.27
C LYS A 64 11.99 7.61 -19.63
N GLN A 65 11.32 7.14 -20.66
CA GLN A 65 11.71 7.33 -22.05
C GLN A 65 10.88 8.46 -22.64
N GLU A 66 11.54 9.37 -23.36
CA GLU A 66 10.88 10.49 -24.04
C GLU A 66 11.24 10.47 -25.52
N TYR A 67 10.29 10.85 -26.36
CA TYR A 67 10.51 11.03 -27.79
C TYR A 67 9.81 12.29 -28.27
N ALA A 68 10.42 12.94 -29.26
CA ALA A 68 9.86 14.11 -29.90
C ALA A 68 10.21 14.10 -31.39
N SER A 69 9.26 14.55 -32.19
CA SER A 69 9.36 14.86 -33.62
C SER A 69 8.68 16.21 -33.86
N VAL A 70 8.64 16.68 -35.10
CA VAL A 70 8.17 18.03 -35.46
C VAL A 70 6.78 18.35 -34.91
N ASN A 71 5.86 17.38 -34.97
CA ASN A 71 4.45 17.56 -34.61
C ASN A 71 3.97 16.62 -33.51
N THR A 72 4.85 15.78 -32.95
CA THR A 72 4.45 14.69 -32.07
C THR A 72 5.49 14.51 -30.97
N SER A 73 5.03 14.31 -29.75
CA SER A 73 5.87 14.00 -28.60
C SER A 73 5.19 12.98 -27.71
N GLY A 74 5.98 12.27 -26.93
CA GLY A 74 5.44 11.39 -25.92
C GLY A 74 6.49 10.98 -24.91
N SER A 75 6.00 10.39 -23.83
CA SER A 75 6.84 9.79 -22.81
C SER A 75 6.18 8.53 -22.26
N TYR A 76 7.00 7.61 -21.79
CA TYR A 76 6.57 6.43 -21.06
C TYR A 76 7.51 6.18 -19.89
N THR A 77 6.93 6.04 -18.70
CA THR A 77 7.62 5.74 -17.45
C THR A 77 7.25 4.35 -17.00
N THR A 78 8.23 3.47 -16.86
CA THR A 78 8.05 2.09 -16.39
C THR A 78 8.88 1.81 -15.15
N LEU A 79 8.46 0.81 -14.38
CA LEU A 79 9.33 0.19 -13.38
C LEU A 79 10.59 -0.34 -14.07
N SER A 80 11.76 -0.01 -13.54
CA SER A 80 13.04 -0.56 -13.94
C SER A 80 13.45 -1.66 -12.96
N ASN A 81 13.71 -1.30 -11.70
CA ASN A 81 14.18 -2.24 -10.69
C ASN A 81 13.31 -2.12 -9.43
N GLN A 82 12.76 -3.24 -8.98
CA GLN A 82 12.01 -3.27 -7.73
C GLN A 82 12.97 -3.41 -6.54
N ALA A 83 12.84 -2.52 -5.56
CA ALA A 83 13.63 -2.58 -4.35
C ALA A 83 13.03 -3.59 -3.35
N SER A 84 13.86 -4.45 -2.77
CA SER A 84 13.42 -5.45 -1.81
C SER A 84 14.28 -5.52 -0.56
N ILE A 85 13.62 -5.65 0.60
CA ILE A 85 14.23 -5.94 1.90
C ILE A 85 13.53 -7.18 2.46
N THR A 86 14.20 -8.34 2.43
CA THR A 86 13.54 -9.61 2.76
C THR A 86 14.34 -10.46 3.75
N ALA A 87 13.66 -11.03 4.74
CA ALA A 87 14.25 -11.98 5.68
C ALA A 87 13.58 -13.35 5.56
N GLY A 88 14.36 -14.44 5.64
CA GLY A 88 13.81 -15.79 5.82
C GLY A 88 13.18 -15.97 7.21
N GLY A 89 13.68 -15.25 8.20
CA GLY A 89 13.26 -15.22 9.60
C GLY A 89 12.84 -13.81 10.01
N ALA A 90 13.40 -13.29 11.11
CA ALA A 90 13.05 -11.97 11.61
C ALA A 90 13.67 -10.83 10.77
N LEU A 91 12.85 -9.84 10.44
CA LEU A 91 13.23 -8.56 9.85
C LEU A 91 13.01 -7.46 10.88
N ALA A 92 14.07 -6.75 11.26
CA ALA A 92 14.01 -5.61 12.16
C ALA A 92 14.58 -4.36 11.48
N ILE A 93 13.80 -3.28 11.45
CA ILE A 93 14.20 -1.98 10.90
C ILE A 93 14.05 -0.92 11.98
N LYS A 94 15.12 -0.17 12.24
CA LYS A 94 15.15 0.97 13.16
C LYS A 94 15.72 2.18 12.45
N ALA A 95 14.92 3.24 12.34
CA ALA A 95 15.33 4.54 11.84
C ALA A 95 15.27 5.58 12.97
N GLY A 96 16.27 6.44 13.06
CA GLY A 96 16.25 7.58 13.97
C GLY A 96 15.19 8.62 13.57
N ARG A 97 14.85 8.70 12.28
CA ARG A 97 13.82 9.59 11.75
C ARG A 97 12.72 8.81 11.04
N ASP A 98 12.86 8.43 9.77
CA ASP A 98 11.75 7.83 9.01
C ASP A 98 12.09 6.46 8.40
N VAL A 99 11.07 5.63 8.18
CA VAL A 99 11.16 4.50 7.25
C VAL A 99 10.21 4.74 6.09
N THR A 100 10.72 4.68 4.86
CA THR A 100 9.92 4.88 3.65
C THR A 100 10.15 3.78 2.64
N ASP A 101 9.06 3.14 2.22
CA ASP A 101 9.00 2.23 1.07
C ASP A 101 8.24 2.89 -0.09
N THR A 102 8.78 2.82 -1.30
CA THR A 102 8.15 3.34 -2.52
C THR A 102 8.09 2.27 -3.59
N GLY A 103 6.93 1.62 -3.70
CA GLY A 103 6.63 0.49 -4.56
C GLY A 103 7.65 -0.64 -4.43
N GLY A 104 8.21 -0.84 -3.24
CA GLY A 104 9.14 -1.92 -2.95
C GLY A 104 8.44 -3.08 -2.27
N THR A 105 9.24 -4.06 -1.85
CA THR A 105 8.80 -5.21 -1.05
C THR A 105 9.58 -5.25 0.26
N ILE A 106 8.88 -5.28 1.38
CA ILE A 106 9.44 -5.50 2.72
C ILE A 106 8.81 -6.77 3.29
N ALA A 107 9.57 -7.84 3.50
CA ALA A 107 9.02 -9.12 3.92
C ALA A 107 9.87 -9.89 4.94
N GLY A 108 9.23 -10.65 5.83
CA GLY A 108 9.91 -11.52 6.80
C GLY A 108 8.99 -12.62 7.33
N ALA A 109 9.55 -13.59 8.06
CA ALA A 109 8.74 -14.47 8.91
C ALA A 109 8.13 -13.69 10.08
N SER A 110 8.84 -12.69 10.59
CA SER A 110 8.30 -11.65 11.46
C SER A 110 8.90 -10.31 11.07
N VAL A 111 8.13 -9.23 11.16
CA VAL A 111 8.56 -7.90 10.72
C VAL A 111 8.32 -6.89 11.83
N GLY A 112 9.39 -6.25 12.29
CA GLY A 112 9.36 -5.15 13.25
C GLY A 112 10.00 -3.89 12.66
N MET A 113 9.28 -2.77 12.70
CA MET A 113 9.74 -1.49 12.17
C MET A 113 9.50 -0.39 13.20
N VAL A 114 10.54 0.39 13.49
CA VAL A 114 10.49 1.51 14.42
C VAL A 114 11.13 2.73 13.78
N ALA A 115 10.37 3.81 13.70
CA ALA A 115 10.83 5.11 13.24
C ALA A 115 10.64 6.16 14.34
N GLY A 116 11.63 7.04 14.51
CA GLY A 116 11.52 8.16 15.45
C GLY A 116 10.43 9.17 15.08
N ARG A 117 10.08 9.26 13.80
CA ARG A 117 9.05 10.12 13.26
C ARG A 117 8.02 9.32 12.46
N ASP A 118 8.24 9.01 11.18
CA ASP A 118 7.17 8.46 10.32
C ASP A 118 7.51 7.08 9.72
N VAL A 119 6.48 6.28 9.47
CA VAL A 119 6.56 5.07 8.64
C VAL A 119 5.64 5.23 7.43
N ASN A 120 6.21 5.26 6.24
CA ASN A 120 5.51 5.51 4.98
C ASN A 120 5.66 4.35 4.00
N PHE A 121 4.55 3.83 3.50
CA PHE A 121 4.51 2.93 2.36
C PHE A 121 3.71 3.59 1.25
N ASN A 122 4.32 3.71 0.07
CA ASN A 122 3.73 4.39 -1.07
C ASN A 122 3.77 3.47 -2.29
N ALA A 123 2.72 3.49 -3.10
CA ALA A 123 2.77 2.91 -4.42
C ALA A 123 3.73 3.70 -5.32
N LEU A 124 4.39 3.00 -6.25
CA LEU A 124 5.23 3.61 -7.27
C LEU A 124 4.39 4.07 -8.45
N GLN A 125 4.47 5.35 -8.77
CA GLN A 125 3.82 5.92 -9.94
C GLN A 125 4.60 5.63 -11.23
N THR A 126 3.86 5.25 -12.27
CA THR A 126 4.29 5.00 -13.65
C THR A 126 3.26 5.65 -14.58
N GLY A 127 3.51 5.67 -15.89
CA GLY A 127 2.53 6.27 -16.79
C GLY A 127 3.04 6.61 -18.18
N SER A 128 2.17 7.19 -18.98
CA SER A 128 2.48 7.70 -20.31
C SER A 128 1.91 9.09 -20.51
N ALA A 129 2.52 9.82 -21.44
CA ALA A 129 1.94 11.01 -22.03
C ALA A 129 2.19 10.97 -23.53
N TYR A 130 1.25 11.48 -24.31
CA TYR A 130 1.35 11.62 -25.75
C TYR A 130 0.69 12.93 -26.15
N ALA A 131 1.33 13.66 -27.05
CA ALA A 131 0.79 14.88 -27.63
C ALA A 131 1.13 14.95 -29.11
N SER A 132 0.14 15.29 -29.92
CA SER A 132 0.29 15.50 -31.36
C SER A 132 -0.48 16.72 -31.82
N GLN A 133 0.10 17.49 -32.74
CA GLN A 133 -0.55 18.63 -33.38
C GLN A 133 -0.25 18.65 -34.88
N VAL A 134 -1.24 18.30 -35.70
CA VAL A 134 -1.08 18.20 -37.16
C VAL A 134 -2.27 18.87 -37.85
N ALA A 135 -1.99 19.86 -38.70
CA ALA A 135 -3.00 20.48 -39.58
C ALA A 135 -4.29 20.91 -38.86
N GLY A 136 -4.17 21.53 -37.67
CA GLY A 136 -5.31 21.98 -36.86
C GLY A 136 -5.92 20.91 -35.95
N PHE A 137 -5.58 19.63 -36.12
CA PHE A 137 -5.94 18.57 -35.18
C PHE A 137 -4.95 18.53 -34.01
N THR A 138 -5.46 18.45 -32.78
CA THR A 138 -4.70 18.33 -31.54
C THR A 138 -5.16 17.10 -30.77
N GLU A 139 -4.22 16.25 -30.39
CA GLU A 139 -4.44 15.07 -29.56
C GLU A 139 -3.52 15.14 -28.34
N LYS A 140 -4.09 14.89 -27.15
CA LYS A 140 -3.37 14.83 -25.89
C LYS A 140 -3.92 13.68 -25.07
N ASP A 141 -3.10 12.68 -24.89
CA ASP A 141 -3.42 11.49 -24.12
C ASP A 141 -2.44 11.35 -22.95
N SER A 142 -2.93 10.91 -21.81
CA SER A 142 -2.07 10.59 -20.67
C SER A 142 -2.65 9.44 -19.86
N ALA A 143 -1.77 8.63 -19.28
CA ALA A 143 -2.13 7.61 -18.33
C ALA A 143 -1.23 7.70 -17.10
N THR A 144 -1.82 7.73 -15.92
CA THR A 144 -1.11 7.56 -14.64
C THR A 144 -1.49 6.19 -14.08
N THR A 145 -0.49 5.38 -13.79
CA THR A 145 -0.67 4.03 -13.25
C THR A 145 0.19 3.84 -12.01
N TYR A 146 -0.34 3.20 -10.98
CA TYR A 146 0.42 2.88 -9.77
C TYR A 146 0.75 1.39 -9.66
N LYS A 147 1.97 1.10 -9.18
CA LYS A 147 2.43 -0.22 -8.75
C LYS A 147 2.49 -0.25 -7.24
N THR A 148 1.81 -1.21 -6.64
CA THR A 148 1.61 -1.23 -5.20
C THR A 148 2.89 -1.55 -4.44
N GLY A 149 3.05 -0.92 -3.28
CA GLY A 149 4.06 -1.36 -2.31
C GLY A 149 3.60 -2.63 -1.61
N GLN A 150 4.53 -3.48 -1.19
CA GLN A 150 4.22 -4.77 -0.55
C GLN A 150 4.90 -4.89 0.81
N VAL A 151 4.10 -5.28 1.81
CA VAL A 151 4.57 -5.64 3.14
C VAL A 151 4.04 -7.02 3.48
N ALA A 152 4.91 -7.95 3.86
CA ALA A 152 4.49 -9.30 4.21
C ALA A 152 5.15 -9.80 5.49
N SER A 153 4.36 -10.36 6.39
CA SER A 153 4.86 -11.10 7.55
C SER A 153 4.23 -12.48 7.62
N GLY A 154 5.03 -13.54 7.73
CA GLY A 154 4.52 -14.90 7.96
C GLY A 154 3.89 -15.08 9.35
N GLY A 155 4.26 -14.23 10.31
CA GLY A 155 3.79 -14.19 11.68
C GLY A 155 3.41 -12.75 12.03
N ASP A 156 3.99 -12.19 13.09
CA ASP A 156 3.63 -10.85 13.54
C ASP A 156 4.22 -9.74 12.66
N LEU A 157 3.44 -8.68 12.44
CA LEU A 157 3.87 -7.43 11.83
C LEU A 157 3.68 -6.31 12.86
N LYS A 158 4.75 -5.58 13.18
CA LYS A 158 4.70 -4.43 14.09
C LYS A 158 5.33 -3.20 13.46
N LEU A 159 4.54 -2.16 13.24
CA LEU A 159 4.99 -0.85 12.78
C LEU A 159 4.80 0.16 13.91
N VAL A 160 5.86 0.90 14.26
CA VAL A 160 5.84 1.93 15.30
C VAL A 160 6.44 3.22 14.74
N ALA A 161 5.69 4.30 14.82
CA ALA A 161 6.09 5.63 14.41
C ALA A 161 5.88 6.62 15.56
N GLY A 162 6.85 7.50 15.79
CA GLY A 162 6.72 8.58 16.78
C GLY A 162 5.63 9.59 16.41
N GLN A 163 5.33 9.75 15.12
CA GLN A 163 4.28 10.62 14.59
C GLN A 163 3.29 9.79 13.78
N ASP A 164 3.52 9.51 12.49
CA ASP A 164 2.49 8.94 11.63
C ASP A 164 2.87 7.60 10.98
N ILE A 165 1.85 6.78 10.72
CA ILE A 165 1.95 5.63 9.81
C ILE A 165 1.05 5.89 8.61
N LYS A 166 1.62 5.86 7.40
CA LYS A 166 0.88 6.05 6.15
C LYS A 166 1.08 4.87 5.20
N LEU A 167 -0.01 4.29 4.74
CA LEU A 167 -0.06 3.23 3.74
C LEU A 167 -0.88 3.72 2.54
N SER A 168 -0.22 4.01 1.41
CA SER A 168 -0.83 4.57 0.21
C SER A 168 -0.62 3.63 -0.97
N GLY A 169 -1.68 2.95 -1.41
CA GLY A 169 -1.60 1.92 -2.44
C GLY A 169 -0.69 0.76 -2.04
N THR A 170 -0.78 0.31 -0.79
CA THR A 170 0.07 -0.73 -0.21
C THR A 170 -0.74 -2.00 0.06
N GLN A 171 -0.15 -3.17 -0.19
CA GLN A 171 -0.69 -4.45 0.26
C GLN A 171 0.11 -4.94 1.44
N VAL A 172 -0.58 -5.15 2.56
CA VAL A 172 -0.04 -5.67 3.80
C VAL A 172 -0.66 -7.04 4.04
N ALA A 173 0.16 -8.07 4.02
CA ALA A 173 -0.22 -9.44 4.30
C ALA A 173 0.43 -9.93 5.59
N ILE A 174 -0.37 -10.43 6.51
CA ILE A 174 0.06 -11.00 7.79
C ILE A 174 -0.41 -12.45 7.81
N GLY A 175 0.42 -13.37 8.30
CA GLY A 175 0.06 -14.77 8.39
C GLY A 175 -1.19 -14.99 9.23
N ALA A 176 -1.97 -16.03 8.93
CA ALA A 176 -3.26 -16.32 9.59
C ALA A 176 -3.15 -16.47 11.12
N ALA A 177 -1.98 -16.90 11.62
CA ALA A 177 -1.69 -17.00 13.06
C ALA A 177 -1.09 -15.73 13.66
N GLY A 178 -0.59 -14.81 12.84
CA GLY A 178 0.11 -13.60 13.25
C GLY A 178 -0.80 -12.41 13.51
N ASN A 179 -0.24 -11.42 14.20
CA ASN A 179 -0.91 -10.17 14.53
C ASN A 179 -0.24 -8.99 13.83
N GLY A 180 -1.06 -8.16 13.18
CA GLY A 180 -0.68 -6.84 12.69
C GLY A 180 -0.89 -5.79 13.75
N THR A 181 0.13 -4.99 14.02
CA THR A 181 0.08 -3.89 14.99
C THR A 181 0.67 -2.63 14.38
N LEU A 182 -0.14 -1.59 14.25
CA LEU A 182 0.25 -0.25 13.79
C LEU A 182 0.14 0.70 14.99
N LEU A 183 1.25 1.32 15.41
CA LEU A 183 1.28 2.27 16.52
C LEU A 183 1.86 3.60 16.03
N ALA A 184 1.02 4.64 15.99
CA ALA A 184 1.42 5.99 15.62
C ALA A 184 1.20 6.93 16.82
N GLY A 185 2.18 7.79 17.11
CA GLY A 185 2.01 8.83 18.14
C GLY A 185 0.96 9.88 17.78
N ARG A 186 0.68 10.06 16.49
CA ARG A 186 -0.32 10.97 15.93
C ARG A 186 -1.33 10.20 15.08
N ASP A 187 -1.06 9.91 13.81
CA ASP A 187 -2.09 9.40 12.89
C ASP A 187 -1.72 8.07 12.22
N VAL A 188 -2.72 7.20 12.01
CA VAL A 188 -2.62 6.05 11.12
C VAL A 188 -3.53 6.27 9.91
N THR A 189 -2.95 6.33 8.72
CA THR A 189 -3.70 6.53 7.46
C THR A 189 -3.46 5.40 6.48
N VAL A 190 -4.54 4.76 6.03
CA VAL A 190 -4.56 3.78 4.95
C VAL A 190 -5.40 4.33 3.81
N SER A 191 -4.81 4.52 2.64
CA SER A 191 -5.46 5.15 1.50
C SER A 191 -5.19 4.38 0.22
N ALA A 192 -6.20 4.33 -0.64
CA ALA A 192 -6.05 3.83 -2.00
C ALA A 192 -5.29 4.83 -2.87
N VAL A 193 -4.79 4.35 -4.01
CA VAL A 193 -4.32 5.20 -5.12
C VAL A 193 -5.16 4.89 -6.36
N VAL A 194 -5.21 5.83 -7.29
CA VAL A 194 -6.13 5.78 -8.44
C VAL A 194 -5.33 5.88 -9.74
N ASN A 195 -5.46 4.88 -10.59
CA ASN A 195 -5.05 4.97 -11.98
C ASN A 195 -5.98 5.93 -12.72
N GLU A 196 -5.43 6.73 -13.60
CA GLU A 196 -6.18 7.70 -14.39
C GLU A 196 -5.76 7.63 -15.85
N VAL A 197 -6.74 7.66 -16.75
CA VAL A 197 -6.52 7.79 -18.20
C VAL A 197 -7.30 9.00 -18.68
N ASN A 198 -6.59 9.94 -19.31
CA ASN A 198 -7.15 11.12 -19.94
C ASN A 198 -6.90 11.08 -21.45
N ILE A 199 -7.93 11.31 -22.24
CA ILE A 199 -7.87 11.47 -23.70
C ILE A 199 -8.53 12.79 -24.05
N SER A 200 -7.87 13.57 -24.91
CA SER A 200 -8.38 14.83 -25.42
C SER A 200 -8.02 14.97 -26.89
N LYS A 201 -9.01 14.90 -27.77
CA LYS A 201 -8.85 15.09 -29.22
C LYS A 201 -9.72 16.25 -29.66
N GLN A 202 -9.18 17.16 -30.46
CA GLN A 202 -9.95 18.29 -30.97
C GLN A 202 -9.42 18.77 -32.33
N ASN A 203 -10.32 19.13 -33.22
CA ASN A 203 -9.99 19.85 -34.44
C ASN A 203 -9.86 21.36 -34.17
N ASP A 204 -9.42 22.11 -35.18
CA ASP A 204 -9.34 23.56 -35.12
C ASP A 204 -10.70 24.16 -34.73
N PRO A 205 -10.79 24.91 -33.61
CA PRO A 205 -12.03 25.58 -33.19
C PRO A 205 -12.63 26.51 -34.25
N GLY A 206 -11.83 27.01 -35.19
CA GLY A 206 -12.30 27.84 -36.30
C GLY A 206 -12.81 27.07 -37.52
N SER A 207 -12.70 25.74 -37.54
CA SER A 207 -13.07 24.90 -38.68
C SER A 207 -14.57 24.60 -38.73
N LYS A 208 -15.13 24.49 -39.94
CA LYS A 208 -16.51 24.01 -40.18
C LYS A 208 -16.70 22.52 -39.82
N LEU A 209 -15.61 21.78 -39.61
CA LEU A 209 -15.58 20.38 -39.19
C LEU A 209 -15.06 20.23 -37.75
N TYR A 210 -15.33 21.24 -36.90
CA TYR A 210 -14.96 21.19 -35.49
C TYR A 210 -15.60 19.98 -34.79
N ASP A 211 -14.76 19.20 -34.13
CA ASP A 211 -15.17 18.09 -33.27
C ASP A 211 -14.21 18.00 -32.07
N LYS A 212 -14.72 17.48 -30.95
CA LYS A 212 -13.98 17.37 -29.69
C LYS A 212 -14.40 16.13 -28.91
N GLU A 213 -13.42 15.29 -28.62
CA GLU A 213 -13.54 14.14 -27.72
C GLU A 213 -12.73 14.40 -26.46
N ILE A 214 -13.38 14.33 -25.29
CA ILE A 214 -12.70 14.26 -24.00
C ILE A 214 -13.21 13.02 -23.26
N ARG A 215 -12.28 12.17 -22.82
CA ARG A 215 -12.59 11.01 -22.00
C ARG A 215 -11.64 10.93 -20.81
N GLN A 216 -12.21 10.81 -19.61
CA GLN A 216 -11.48 10.61 -18.37
C GLN A 216 -11.98 9.32 -17.73
N ASN A 217 -11.06 8.43 -17.35
CA ASN A 217 -11.41 7.19 -16.67
C ASN A 217 -10.49 6.99 -15.46
N GLN A 218 -11.08 6.56 -14.35
CA GLN A 218 -10.37 6.35 -13.09
C GLN A 218 -10.63 4.95 -12.56
N SER A 219 -9.60 4.32 -11.99
CA SER A 219 -9.67 2.97 -11.44
C SER A 219 -8.81 2.88 -10.18
N VAL A 220 -9.36 2.33 -9.10
CA VAL A 220 -8.66 2.16 -7.83
C VAL A 220 -7.63 1.03 -7.94
N VAL A 221 -6.46 1.25 -7.36
CA VAL A 221 -5.33 0.32 -7.38
C VAL A 221 -5.22 -0.43 -6.07
N GLY A 222 -5.21 -1.76 -6.17
CA GLY A 222 -4.99 -2.65 -5.03
C GLY A 222 -5.35 -4.10 -5.32
N ALA A 223 -5.47 -4.92 -4.27
CA ALA A 223 -5.66 -6.36 -4.41
C ALA A 223 -6.93 -6.67 -5.21
N SER A 224 -6.82 -7.41 -6.31
CA SER A 224 -7.97 -7.99 -6.98
C SER A 224 -8.36 -9.28 -6.23
N ALA A 225 -9.53 -9.31 -5.60
CA ALA A 225 -10.10 -10.58 -5.16
C ALA A 225 -10.37 -11.44 -6.42
N SER A 226 -9.75 -12.62 -6.49
CA SER A 226 -9.97 -13.57 -7.58
C SER A 226 -11.34 -14.23 -7.41
N GLY A 227 -12.30 -13.77 -8.21
CA GLY A 227 -13.66 -14.29 -8.37
C GLY A 227 -14.43 -13.39 -9.36
N ASP A 228 -15.55 -13.87 -9.92
CA ASP A 228 -16.36 -13.19 -10.96
C ASP A 228 -16.92 -11.79 -10.59
N VAL A 229 -16.56 -11.25 -9.43
CA VAL A 229 -16.90 -9.90 -8.99
C VAL A 229 -15.63 -9.07 -8.84
N VAL A 230 -15.36 -8.21 -9.83
CA VAL A 230 -14.29 -7.21 -9.77
C VAL A 230 -14.67 -6.15 -8.72
N THR A 231 -14.32 -6.38 -7.46
CA THR A 231 -14.26 -5.31 -6.45
C THR A 231 -12.82 -4.81 -6.42
N GLN A 232 -12.57 -3.62 -6.98
CA GLN A 232 -11.27 -2.96 -6.84
C GLN A 232 -11.12 -2.53 -5.38
N VAL A 233 -10.45 -3.33 -4.56
CA VAL A 233 -10.07 -2.90 -3.21
C VAL A 233 -8.75 -2.14 -3.30
N GLY A 234 -8.66 -0.97 -2.66
CA GLY A 234 -7.45 -0.14 -2.66
C GLY A 234 -6.31 -0.75 -1.85
N SER A 235 -5.77 -0.02 -0.87
CA SER A 235 -4.82 -0.66 0.06
C SER A 235 -5.51 -1.80 0.82
N LEU A 236 -4.79 -2.91 1.04
CA LEU A 236 -5.31 -4.08 1.74
C LEU A 236 -4.45 -4.36 2.97
N LEU A 237 -5.08 -4.51 4.13
CA LEU A 237 -4.46 -5.11 5.30
C LEU A 237 -5.19 -6.42 5.60
N SER A 238 -4.50 -7.56 5.46
CA SER A 238 -5.06 -8.88 5.76
C SER A 238 -4.22 -9.61 6.80
N GLY A 239 -4.86 -10.34 7.73
CA GLY A 239 -4.13 -11.08 8.76
C GLY A 239 -4.98 -11.90 9.72
N GLY A 240 -4.32 -12.56 10.67
CA GLY A 240 -5.01 -13.21 11.79
C GLY A 240 -5.76 -12.19 12.65
N SER A 241 -5.05 -11.24 13.23
CA SER A 241 -5.64 -10.06 13.89
C SER A 241 -4.99 -8.79 13.37
N VAL A 242 -5.74 -7.71 13.23
CA VAL A 242 -5.22 -6.39 12.84
C VAL A 242 -5.57 -5.36 13.91
N SER A 243 -4.56 -4.71 14.47
CA SER A 243 -4.72 -3.62 15.43
C SER A 243 -4.04 -2.35 14.95
N ALA A 244 -4.75 -1.24 14.98
CA ALA A 244 -4.24 0.09 14.68
C ALA A 244 -4.50 1.01 15.88
N SER A 245 -3.45 1.67 16.34
CA SER A 245 -3.50 2.63 17.44
C SER A 245 -2.87 3.94 17.01
N SER A 246 -3.62 5.02 17.14
CA SER A 246 -3.20 6.38 16.86
C SER A 246 -3.39 7.26 18.09
N GLY A 247 -2.63 8.34 18.21
CA GLY A 247 -2.82 9.35 19.24
C GLY A 247 -3.93 10.36 18.90
N ARG A 248 -4.34 10.43 17.63
CA ARG A 248 -5.31 11.40 17.12
C ARG A 248 -6.32 10.81 16.13
N ASP A 249 -5.91 10.36 14.95
CA ASP A 249 -6.86 9.82 13.96
C ASP A 249 -6.39 8.48 13.38
N THR A 250 -7.33 7.54 13.23
CA THR A 250 -7.15 6.34 12.39
C THR A 250 -8.10 6.42 11.21
N VAL A 251 -7.55 6.55 10.00
CA VAL A 251 -8.31 6.82 8.77
C VAL A 251 -8.07 5.74 7.73
N ILE A 252 -9.13 5.11 7.23
CA ILE A 252 -9.08 4.13 6.14
C ILE A 252 -9.98 4.62 5.00
N ARG A 253 -9.40 4.93 3.84
CA ARG A 253 -10.10 5.51 2.68
C ARG A 253 -9.90 4.69 1.41
N GLY A 254 -11.01 4.30 0.78
CA GLY A 254 -11.01 3.49 -0.45
C GLY A 254 -10.26 2.16 -0.32
N SER A 255 -10.04 1.70 0.90
CA SER A 255 -9.14 0.61 1.27
C SER A 255 -9.89 -0.42 2.09
N THR A 256 -9.35 -1.63 2.17
CA THR A 256 -10.00 -2.76 2.85
C THR A 256 -9.11 -3.31 3.95
N VAL A 257 -9.72 -3.66 5.07
CA VAL A 257 -9.07 -4.38 6.17
C VAL A 257 -9.83 -5.68 6.39
N VAL A 258 -9.11 -6.79 6.41
CA VAL A 258 -9.63 -8.14 6.61
C VAL A 258 -8.85 -8.77 7.77
N ALA A 259 -9.53 -9.38 8.72
CA ALA A 259 -8.87 -10.21 9.71
C ALA A 259 -9.66 -11.50 9.97
N ASP A 260 -8.96 -12.61 10.18
CA ASP A 260 -9.57 -13.91 10.47
C ASP A 260 -10.12 -14.00 11.90
N LYS A 261 -9.57 -13.19 12.82
CA LYS A 261 -9.92 -13.18 14.25
C LYS A 261 -10.49 -11.83 14.67
N ASP A 262 -9.63 -10.83 14.87
CA ASP A 262 -10.00 -9.54 15.44
C ASP A 262 -9.53 -8.37 14.56
N ILE A 263 -10.38 -7.36 14.39
CA ILE A 263 -9.99 -6.01 13.94
C ILE A 263 -10.17 -5.05 15.12
N ARG A 264 -9.12 -4.30 15.49
CA ARG A 264 -9.16 -3.31 16.56
C ARG A 264 -8.61 -1.97 16.07
N ALA A 265 -9.41 -0.92 16.14
CA ALA A 265 -8.94 0.46 15.99
C ALA A 265 -9.06 1.15 17.35
N LEU A 266 -7.93 1.50 17.97
CA LEU A 266 -7.90 2.21 19.24
C LEU A 266 -7.41 3.63 19.00
N LEU A 267 -8.23 4.60 19.35
CA LEU A 267 -7.77 5.98 19.49
C LEU A 267 -7.26 6.17 20.93
N ILE A 268 -5.96 6.37 21.10
CA ILE A 268 -5.37 6.79 22.37
C ILE A 268 -5.42 8.31 22.40
N MET A 269 -6.61 8.87 22.60
CA MET A 269 -6.67 10.24 23.10
C MET A 269 -6.02 10.25 24.48
N ALA A 270 -5.16 11.22 24.75
CA ALA A 270 -4.68 11.48 26.10
C ALA A 270 -5.89 11.73 27.04
N GLY A 271 -6.41 10.66 27.66
CA GLY A 271 -7.43 10.71 28.71
C GLY A 271 -8.77 10.01 28.47
N ARG A 272 -9.11 9.44 27.30
CA ARG A 272 -10.42 8.75 27.11
C ARG A 272 -10.32 7.53 26.19
N ARG A 273 -10.85 6.40 26.67
CA ARG A 273 -10.88 5.08 26.00
C ARG A 273 -12.08 5.01 25.05
N CYS A 274 -11.86 4.82 23.75
CA CYS A 274 -12.88 4.25 22.86
C CYS A 274 -12.71 2.73 22.86
N LEU A 275 -13.59 2.00 23.56
CA LEU A 275 -13.62 0.54 23.53
C LEU A 275 -14.34 0.09 22.25
N PRO A 276 -13.76 -0.77 21.39
CA PRO A 276 -14.54 -1.44 20.35
C PRO A 276 -15.55 -2.38 21.02
N GLU A 277 -16.82 -2.29 20.63
CA GLU A 277 -17.84 -3.26 21.04
C GLU A 277 -17.47 -4.65 20.50
N ARG A 278 -17.52 -5.65 21.38
CA ARG A 278 -17.39 -7.05 20.98
C ARG A 278 -18.67 -7.46 20.26
N HIS A 279 -18.60 -7.72 18.96
CA HIS A 279 -19.63 -8.46 18.24
C HIS A 279 -18.98 -9.65 17.53
N GLY A 280 -19.56 -10.82 17.75
CA GLY A 280 -19.00 -12.11 17.35
C GLY A 280 -19.17 -12.41 15.87
N TRP A 281 -18.16 -13.11 15.33
CA TRP A 281 -18.17 -13.94 14.12
C TRP A 281 -19.07 -13.47 12.96
N GLU A 282 -18.64 -12.46 12.22
CA GLU A 282 -19.07 -12.22 10.83
C GLU A 282 -17.93 -11.50 10.07
N TYR A 283 -17.69 -11.91 8.82
CA TYR A 283 -16.69 -11.26 7.95
C TYR A 283 -17.20 -9.87 7.56
N HIS A 284 -16.71 -8.81 8.20
CA HIS A 284 -17.11 -7.44 7.88
C HIS A 284 -16.06 -6.74 6.99
N THR A 285 -16.38 -6.59 5.71
CA THR A 285 -15.77 -5.56 4.84
C THR A 285 -16.24 -4.19 5.31
N PHE A 286 -15.37 -3.41 5.95
CA PHE A 286 -15.65 -2.00 6.25
C PHE A 286 -15.40 -1.13 5.02
N PHE A 287 -16.44 -0.48 4.51
CA PHE A 287 -16.31 0.59 3.52
C PHE A 287 -16.35 1.95 4.22
N ASN A 288 -15.27 2.75 4.06
CA ASN A 288 -15.13 4.16 4.42
C ASN A 288 -15.69 4.61 5.78
N GLY A 289 -14.85 4.62 6.81
CA GLY A 289 -15.15 5.26 8.10
C GLY A 289 -14.09 6.31 8.47
N ARG A 290 -14.53 7.48 8.95
CA ARG A 290 -13.71 8.42 9.74
C ARG A 290 -14.18 8.30 11.19
N CYS A 291 -13.29 7.98 12.12
CA CYS A 291 -13.55 8.18 13.53
C CYS A 291 -12.95 9.54 13.91
N HIS A 292 -13.80 10.53 14.16
CA HIS A 292 -13.41 11.83 14.73
C HIS A 292 -14.18 12.01 16.04
N ASP A 293 -13.59 12.73 17.00
CA ASP A 293 -14.09 12.97 18.35
C ASP A 293 -15.62 12.84 18.52
N GLU A 294 -16.01 11.91 19.40
CA GLU A 294 -17.36 11.62 19.90
C GLU A 294 -18.49 11.38 18.87
N ASN A 295 -18.25 11.43 17.54
CA ASN A 295 -19.26 11.11 16.53
C ASN A 295 -18.69 10.27 15.36
N CYS A 296 -19.16 9.03 15.23
CA CYS A 296 -19.07 8.27 13.99
C CYS A 296 -20.05 8.86 12.97
N GLU A 297 -19.62 9.82 12.16
CA GLU A 297 -20.41 10.24 10.99
C GLU A 297 -20.13 9.31 9.80
N LEU A 298 -21.13 8.52 9.43
CA LEU A 298 -21.20 7.88 8.11
C LEU A 298 -21.61 8.94 7.09
N PRO A 299 -20.78 9.32 6.11
CA PRO A 299 -21.24 10.20 5.05
C PRO A 299 -22.15 9.43 4.09
N PHE A 300 -23.37 9.94 3.94
CA PHE A 300 -24.36 9.52 2.95
C PHE A 300 -23.82 9.57 1.51
N GLY A 301 -24.23 8.57 0.72
CA GLY A 301 -24.65 8.76 -0.67
C GLY A 301 -23.62 8.46 -1.77
N ILE A 302 -23.56 7.20 -2.22
CA ILE A 302 -23.44 6.91 -3.66
C ILE A 302 -24.59 5.97 -4.02
N ASN A 303 -25.56 6.50 -4.77
CA ASN A 303 -26.59 5.72 -5.43
C ASN A 303 -25.94 4.80 -6.46
N GLY A 304 -26.19 3.49 -6.37
CA GLY A 304 -25.87 2.56 -7.44
C GLY A 304 -25.88 1.09 -7.02
N ALA A 305 -26.82 0.36 -7.61
CA ALA A 305 -26.96 -1.11 -7.64
C ALA A 305 -27.53 -1.80 -6.39
N SER A 306 -28.84 -2.02 -6.45
CA SER A 306 -29.53 -3.13 -5.80
C SER A 306 -28.90 -4.48 -6.20
N ALA A 307 -28.60 -5.34 -5.24
CA ALA A 307 -28.39 -6.76 -5.48
C ALA A 307 -29.34 -7.55 -4.58
N GLY A 308 -30.28 -8.25 -5.20
CA GLY A 308 -31.30 -9.06 -4.55
C GLY A 308 -30.71 -10.25 -3.81
N ALA A 309 -31.33 -10.58 -2.68
CA ALA A 309 -31.04 -11.78 -1.92
C ALA A 309 -31.45 -13.02 -2.73
N GLY A 310 -30.46 -13.78 -3.19
CA GLY A 310 -30.65 -15.13 -3.71
C GLY A 310 -30.84 -16.10 -2.54
N HIS A 311 -32.08 -16.54 -2.36
CA HIS A 311 -32.53 -17.50 -1.36
C HIS A 311 -31.96 -18.89 -1.66
N LEU A 312 -31.16 -19.46 -0.74
CA LEU A 312 -30.84 -20.90 -0.72
C LEU A 312 -31.68 -21.55 0.39
N GLU A 313 -32.80 -22.18 -0.01
CA GLU A 313 -33.60 -23.03 0.86
C GLU A 313 -32.87 -24.36 1.12
N HIS A 314 -32.53 -24.64 2.38
CA HIS A 314 -32.27 -26.00 2.84
C HIS A 314 -33.57 -26.57 3.44
N GLY A 315 -34.03 -27.67 2.83
CA GLY A 315 -35.30 -28.35 3.12
C GLY A 315 -35.45 -28.78 4.58
N ARG A 316 -36.63 -28.47 5.14
CA ARG A 316 -37.05 -28.94 6.47
C ARG A 316 -37.55 -30.38 6.37
N GLY A 317 -36.95 -31.25 7.19
CA GLY A 317 -37.44 -32.60 7.45
C GLY A 317 -38.82 -32.59 8.08
N ILE A 318 -39.71 -33.39 7.50
CA ILE A 318 -41.04 -33.71 8.00
C ILE A 318 -40.89 -34.72 9.14
N ARG A 319 -41.41 -34.41 10.34
CA ARG A 319 -41.61 -35.38 11.43
C ARG A 319 -42.96 -36.11 11.22
N PRO A 320 -43.06 -37.41 11.54
CA PRO A 320 -44.29 -38.18 11.35
C PRO A 320 -45.27 -37.94 12.50
N GLN A 321 -46.57 -37.89 12.18
CA GLN A 321 -47.64 -38.13 13.15
C GLN A 321 -48.18 -39.55 12.99
N GLU A 322 -48.34 -40.22 14.12
CA GLU A 322 -48.97 -41.53 14.28
C GLU A 322 -50.47 -41.47 13.99
N ARG A 323 -50.94 -42.33 13.07
CA ARG A 323 -51.92 -43.40 13.33
C ARG A 323 -52.09 -44.27 12.10
#